data_AF-A0A645EME5-F1
#
_entry.id   AF-A0A645EME5-F1
#
_cell.length_a   1.000
_cell.length_b   1.000
_cell.length_c   1.000
_cell.angle_alpha   90.00
_cell.angle_beta   90.00
_cell.angle_gamma   90.00
#
_symmetry.space_group_name_H-M   'P 1'
#
loop_
_entity.id
_entity.type
_entity.pdbx_description
1 polymer ?
#
loop_
_entity_poly.entity_id
_entity_poly.type
_entity_poly.pdbx_seq_one_letter_code
_entity_poly.pdbx_strand_id
1 'polypeptide(L)'
;MNTFSKMWDVKTPAEAKAKIQSQIPTLGREPANLEEQAISMVGTDIYEKLVKGYTEKQWGRECNELPASIIKRLPLRFTFDNNYFNDPYQGIPVGGYTRMIEKMLDGTDVILNCDFFKKYRDFKKTADKLIYTGMIDEYFDYKLGHLEYRSLRFESRVENTDNYQGVAVVNYTGVEVPYTRMIEHKHFEFGTQPKTVVTEEYPCVWQPGMDAYYPINDEKNNKLYSEYEILARNEKDAIFGGRLGCYKYYDMDKVIRESMNRAEEEFSCDSKTQ
;
A
#
# COMPACT_ATOMS: atom_id res chain seq x y z
N MET A 1 -4.32 -21.85 -9.11
CA MET A 1 -4.11 -23.31 -9.07
C MET A 1 -2.75 -23.71 -8.56
N ASN A 2 -1.66 -23.02 -8.93
CA ASN A 2 -0.30 -23.36 -8.51
C ASN A 2 -0.16 -23.65 -7.01
N THR A 3 -0.68 -22.76 -6.16
CA THR A 3 -0.68 -22.93 -4.70
C THR A 3 -1.52 -24.12 -4.24
N PHE A 4 -2.77 -24.22 -4.69
CA PHE A 4 -3.70 -25.29 -4.28
C PHE A 4 -3.15 -26.66 -4.65
N SER A 5 -2.61 -26.79 -5.85
CA SER A 5 -2.03 -28.05 -6.34
C SER A 5 -0.86 -28.49 -5.48
N LYS A 6 0.08 -27.59 -5.15
CA LYS A 6 1.20 -27.92 -4.25
C LYS A 6 0.77 -28.22 -2.82
N MET A 7 -0.27 -27.55 -2.33
CA MET A 7 -0.67 -27.64 -0.92
C MET A 7 -1.58 -28.84 -0.62
N TRP A 8 -2.45 -29.19 -1.56
CA TRP A 8 -3.47 -30.24 -1.37
C TRP A 8 -3.32 -31.42 -2.34
N ASP A 9 -2.30 -31.42 -3.19
CA ASP A 9 -2.11 -32.42 -4.26
C ASP A 9 -3.32 -32.54 -5.22
N VAL A 10 -4.07 -31.44 -5.38
CA VAL A 10 -5.22 -31.37 -6.31
C VAL A 10 -4.75 -31.05 -7.72
N LYS A 11 -5.44 -31.58 -8.73
CA LYS A 11 -5.08 -31.44 -10.15
C LYS A 11 -6.07 -30.56 -10.90
N THR A 12 -7.31 -30.46 -10.42
CA THR A 12 -8.38 -29.75 -11.12
C THR A 12 -8.95 -28.57 -10.31
N PRO A 13 -9.47 -27.54 -10.99
CA PRO A 13 -10.26 -26.48 -10.37
C PRO A 13 -11.40 -26.97 -9.48
N ALA A 14 -12.08 -28.05 -9.87
CA ALA A 14 -13.22 -28.59 -9.14
C ALA A 14 -12.78 -29.17 -7.78
N GLU A 15 -11.69 -29.94 -7.75
CA GLU A 15 -11.11 -30.47 -6.50
C GLU A 15 -10.68 -29.34 -5.57
N ALA A 16 -10.02 -28.30 -6.10
CA ALA A 16 -9.60 -27.14 -5.30
C ALA A 16 -10.81 -26.40 -4.70
N LYS A 17 -11.86 -26.16 -5.49
CA LYS A 17 -13.11 -25.54 -5.00
C LYS A 17 -13.79 -26.39 -3.94
N ALA A 18 -13.89 -27.70 -4.14
CA ALA A 18 -14.48 -28.62 -3.18
C ALA A 18 -13.71 -28.60 -1.84
N LYS A 19 -12.37 -28.57 -1.90
CA LYS A 19 -11.53 -28.49 -0.70
C LYS A 19 -11.75 -27.18 0.07
N ILE A 20 -11.76 -26.04 -0.61
CA ILE A 20 -12.09 -24.74 0.00
C ILE A 20 -13.48 -24.79 0.64
N GLN A 21 -14.49 -25.23 -0.11
CA GLN A 21 -15.88 -25.27 0.38
C GLN A 21 -16.04 -26.16 1.61
N SER A 22 -15.29 -27.27 1.71
CA SER A 22 -15.32 -28.16 2.88
C SER A 22 -14.76 -27.53 4.15
N GLN A 23 -14.01 -26.43 4.04
CA GLN A 23 -13.38 -25.72 5.15
C GLN A 23 -14.11 -24.42 5.53
N ILE A 24 -15.00 -23.94 4.66
CA ILE A 24 -15.75 -22.72 4.92
C ILE A 24 -16.86 -23.03 5.95
N PRO A 25 -16.89 -22.37 7.11
CA PRO A 25 -17.97 -22.52 8.07
C PRO A 25 -19.25 -21.89 7.53
N THR A 26 -20.40 -22.49 7.84
CA THR A 26 -21.70 -21.86 7.60
C THR A 26 -21.91 -20.75 8.63
N LEU A 27 -21.64 -19.51 8.24
CA LEU A 27 -21.97 -18.34 9.04
C LEU A 27 -23.40 -17.91 8.70
N GLY A 28 -24.28 -17.83 9.70
CA GLY A 28 -25.64 -17.28 9.55
C GLY A 28 -25.69 -15.75 9.50
N ARG A 29 -24.54 -15.10 9.36
CA ARG A 29 -24.34 -13.65 9.33
C ARG A 29 -23.11 -13.29 8.49
N GLU A 30 -22.96 -12.02 8.17
CA GLU A 30 -21.73 -11.51 7.57
C GLU A 30 -20.52 -11.65 8.52
N PRO A 31 -19.31 -11.89 7.98
CA PRO A 31 -18.07 -11.87 8.75
C PRO A 31 -17.83 -10.54 9.47
N ALA A 32 -17.46 -10.60 10.75
CA ALA A 32 -17.28 -9.42 11.59
C ALA A 32 -15.82 -8.90 11.61
N ASN A 33 -14.86 -9.78 11.34
CA ASN A 33 -13.43 -9.47 11.40
C ASN A 33 -12.66 -10.12 10.23
N LEU A 34 -11.36 -9.85 10.16
CA LEU A 34 -10.49 -10.31 9.08
C LEU A 34 -10.38 -11.84 9.05
N GLU A 35 -10.27 -12.49 10.21
CA GLU A 35 -10.21 -13.95 10.31
C GLU A 35 -11.44 -14.61 9.68
N GLU A 36 -12.65 -14.24 10.13
CA GLU A 36 -13.90 -14.78 9.59
C GLU A 36 -14.05 -14.49 8.09
N GLN A 37 -13.68 -13.26 7.68
CA GLN A 37 -13.74 -12.86 6.27
C GLN A 37 -12.78 -13.69 5.42
N ALA A 38 -11.54 -13.89 5.85
CA ALA A 38 -10.58 -14.69 5.14
C ALA A 38 -11.03 -16.16 5.06
N ILE A 39 -11.40 -16.78 6.19
CA ILE A 39 -11.82 -18.18 6.23
C ILE A 39 -13.05 -18.40 5.34
N SER A 40 -14.05 -17.51 5.38
CA SER A 40 -15.23 -17.61 4.50
C SER A 40 -14.91 -17.53 3.01
N MET A 41 -13.78 -16.92 2.64
CA MET A 41 -13.33 -16.82 1.25
C MET A 41 -12.44 -17.99 0.82
N VAL A 42 -11.51 -18.41 1.67
CA VAL A 42 -10.39 -19.29 1.27
C VAL A 42 -10.29 -20.58 2.07
N GLY A 43 -11.12 -20.77 3.11
CA GLY A 43 -11.03 -21.90 4.01
C GLY A 43 -9.85 -21.79 5.00
N THR A 44 -9.90 -22.62 6.04
CA THR A 44 -8.96 -22.58 7.17
C THR A 44 -7.51 -22.87 6.77
N ASP A 45 -7.25 -23.82 5.87
CA ASP A 45 -5.87 -24.20 5.54
C ASP A 45 -5.10 -23.04 4.89
N ILE A 46 -5.74 -22.35 3.92
CA ILE A 46 -5.13 -21.21 3.24
C ILE A 46 -4.98 -20.05 4.22
N TYR A 47 -6.00 -19.81 5.05
CA TYR A 47 -5.97 -18.77 6.06
C TYR A 47 -4.77 -18.95 7.00
N GLU A 48 -4.66 -20.10 7.66
CA GLU A 48 -3.58 -20.38 8.61
C GLU A 48 -2.19 -20.32 7.95
N LYS A 49 -2.07 -20.86 6.72
CA LYS A 49 -0.75 -20.99 6.08
C LYS A 49 -0.26 -19.72 5.39
N LEU A 50 -1.15 -18.94 4.78
CA LEU A 50 -0.78 -17.85 3.88
C LEU A 50 -1.28 -16.46 4.33
N VAL A 51 -2.30 -16.39 5.19
CA VAL A 51 -2.93 -15.12 5.55
C VAL A 51 -2.60 -14.71 6.97
N LYS A 52 -2.86 -15.57 7.96
CA LYS A 52 -2.84 -15.25 9.39
C LYS A 52 -1.52 -14.63 9.83
N GLY A 53 -0.43 -15.42 9.81
CA GLY A 53 0.87 -14.94 10.30
C GLY A 53 1.42 -13.74 9.52
N TYR A 54 1.16 -13.66 8.20
CA TYR A 54 1.56 -12.50 7.40
C TYR A 54 0.82 -11.24 7.85
N THR A 55 -0.50 -11.35 8.03
CA THR A 55 -1.38 -10.24 8.42
C THR A 55 -1.04 -9.76 9.83
N GLU A 56 -0.88 -10.67 10.78
CA GLU A 56 -0.55 -10.34 12.16
C GLU A 56 0.81 -9.65 12.28
N LYS A 57 1.82 -10.08 11.50
CA LYS A 57 3.10 -9.35 11.41
C LYS A 57 2.91 -7.95 10.81
N GLN A 58 2.22 -7.86 9.68
CA GLN A 58 2.06 -6.59 8.96
C GLN A 58 1.35 -5.54 9.83
N TRP A 59 0.32 -5.95 10.57
CA TRP A 59 -0.55 -5.05 11.33
C TRP A 59 -0.21 -4.97 12.81
N GLY A 60 0.50 -5.95 13.37
CA GLY A 60 0.81 -6.04 14.80
C GLY A 60 -0.41 -6.24 15.69
N ARG A 61 -1.49 -6.84 15.17
CA ARG A 61 -2.75 -7.15 15.87
C ARG A 61 -3.26 -8.51 15.39
N GLU A 62 -4.02 -9.21 16.22
CA GLU A 62 -4.61 -10.50 15.85
C GLU A 62 -5.67 -10.33 14.75
N CYS A 63 -5.81 -11.33 13.88
CA CYS A 63 -6.76 -11.26 12.76
C CYS A 63 -8.23 -11.16 13.21
N ASN A 64 -8.56 -11.60 14.43
CA ASN A 64 -9.90 -11.50 15.00
C ASN A 64 -10.23 -10.09 15.53
N GLU A 65 -9.23 -9.22 15.73
CA GLU A 65 -9.36 -7.82 16.14
C GLU A 65 -9.32 -6.84 14.96
N LEU A 66 -8.91 -7.34 13.78
CA LEU A 66 -8.80 -6.54 12.56
C LEU A 66 -10.15 -6.49 11.83
N PRO A 67 -10.56 -5.33 11.30
CA PRO A 67 -11.83 -5.21 10.59
C PRO A 67 -11.83 -6.04 9.30
N ALA A 68 -12.97 -6.66 8.99
CA ALA A 68 -13.17 -7.44 7.75
C ALA A 68 -12.86 -6.64 6.47
N SER A 69 -12.97 -5.31 6.54
CA SER A 69 -12.70 -4.38 5.44
C SER A 69 -11.25 -4.37 4.95
N ILE A 70 -10.29 -4.84 5.76
CA ILE A 70 -8.89 -4.97 5.36
C ILE A 70 -8.74 -6.01 4.24
N ILE A 71 -9.54 -7.09 4.28
CA ILE A 71 -9.50 -8.17 3.30
C ILE A 71 -10.84 -8.33 2.58
N LYS A 72 -11.26 -7.31 1.84
CA LYS A 72 -12.52 -7.40 1.08
C LYS A 72 -12.48 -8.41 -0.06
N ARG A 73 -11.30 -8.62 -0.68
CA ARG A 73 -11.13 -9.52 -1.82
C ARG A 73 -9.74 -10.15 -1.83
N LEU A 74 -9.66 -11.47 -1.72
CA LEU A 74 -8.52 -12.26 -2.18
C LEU A 74 -8.84 -12.82 -3.57
N PRO A 75 -8.07 -12.48 -4.62
CA PRO A 75 -8.29 -13.05 -5.94
C PRO A 75 -7.90 -14.52 -5.94
N LEU A 76 -8.90 -15.42 -5.94
CA LEU A 76 -8.69 -16.85 -6.10
C LEU A 76 -8.68 -17.20 -7.59
N ARG A 77 -7.52 -17.64 -8.09
CA ARG A 77 -7.38 -18.12 -9.46
C ARG A 77 -7.47 -19.63 -9.51
N PHE A 78 -8.50 -20.12 -10.19
CA PHE A 78 -8.65 -21.53 -10.54
C PHE A 78 -8.03 -21.86 -11.91
N THR A 79 -6.99 -21.11 -12.29
CA THR A 79 -6.12 -21.34 -13.44
C THR A 79 -4.66 -21.41 -12.97
N PHE A 80 -3.75 -21.91 -13.83
CA PHE A 80 -2.31 -21.91 -13.58
C PHE A 80 -1.68 -20.60 -14.04
N ASP A 81 -2.15 -19.52 -13.45
CA ASP A 81 -1.64 -18.17 -13.67
C ASP A 81 -1.10 -17.63 -12.34
N ASN A 82 0.16 -17.17 -12.36
CA ASN A 82 0.90 -16.64 -11.22
C ASN A 82 1.06 -15.12 -11.27
N ASN A 83 0.42 -14.44 -12.22
CA ASN A 83 0.49 -12.98 -12.28
C ASN A 83 0.02 -12.38 -10.95
N TYR A 84 0.72 -11.41 -10.36
CA TYR A 84 0.26 -10.82 -9.11
C TYR A 84 -0.95 -9.91 -9.33
N PHE A 85 -1.03 -9.24 -10.48
CA PHE A 85 -2.09 -8.30 -10.83
C PHE A 85 -2.96 -8.84 -11.96
N ASN A 86 -4.21 -8.37 -12.05
CA ASN A 86 -5.11 -8.69 -13.16
C ASN A 86 -5.17 -7.54 -14.19
N ASP A 87 -4.42 -6.46 -13.95
CA ASP A 87 -4.44 -5.26 -14.78
C ASP A 87 -3.88 -5.52 -16.17
N PRO A 88 -4.44 -4.88 -17.22
CA PRO A 88 -4.05 -5.12 -18.61
C PRO A 88 -2.65 -4.60 -18.94
N TYR A 89 -2.17 -3.61 -18.20
CA TYR A 89 -0.85 -3.02 -18.38
C TYR A 89 -0.04 -3.20 -17.10
N GLN A 90 1.11 -3.85 -17.23
CA GLN A 90 2.01 -4.13 -16.12
C GLN A 90 3.44 -3.92 -16.59
N GLY A 91 4.27 -3.31 -15.77
CA GLY A 91 5.65 -3.06 -16.11
C GLY A 91 6.38 -2.26 -15.04
N ILE A 92 7.70 -2.20 -15.20
CA ILE A 92 8.60 -1.37 -14.41
C ILE A 92 9.26 -0.38 -15.40
N PRO A 93 9.40 0.91 -15.05
CA PRO A 93 10.08 1.86 -15.92
C PRO A 93 11.54 1.45 -16.14
N VAL A 94 11.93 1.34 -17.41
CA VAL A 94 13.32 1.05 -17.80
C VAL A 94 14.23 2.19 -17.30
N GLY A 95 15.25 1.84 -16.53
CA GLY A 95 16.13 2.77 -15.82
C GLY A 95 15.56 3.32 -14.50
N GLY A 96 14.44 2.77 -14.02
CA GLY A 96 13.88 3.06 -12.69
C GLY A 96 12.95 4.26 -12.61
N TYR A 97 12.26 4.36 -11.47
CA TYR A 97 11.25 5.39 -11.21
C TYR A 97 11.84 6.80 -11.09
N THR A 98 13.07 6.95 -10.61
CA THR A 98 13.74 8.26 -10.50
C THR A 98 13.82 8.94 -11.86
N ARG A 99 14.30 8.24 -12.89
CA ARG A 99 14.41 8.80 -14.25
C ARG A 99 13.05 9.17 -14.84
N MET A 100 12.00 8.43 -14.50
CA MET A 100 10.64 8.76 -14.91
C MET A 100 10.16 10.05 -14.24
N ILE A 101 10.38 10.20 -12.94
CA ILE A 101 10.00 11.40 -12.17
C ILE A 101 10.80 12.62 -12.61
N GLU A 102 12.10 12.48 -12.86
CA GLU A 102 12.94 13.57 -13.39
C GLU A 102 12.38 14.14 -14.70
N LYS A 103 11.88 13.27 -15.59
CA LYS A 103 11.22 13.72 -16.83
C LYS A 103 9.89 14.41 -16.59
N MET A 104 9.12 13.98 -15.57
CA MET A 104 7.85 14.62 -15.21
C MET A 104 8.06 16.02 -14.62
N LEU A 105 9.20 16.22 -13.94
CA LEU A 105 9.57 17.49 -13.29
C LEU A 105 10.46 18.38 -14.17
N ASP A 106 10.77 17.97 -15.41
CA ASP A 106 11.63 18.75 -16.30
C ASP A 106 11.01 20.13 -16.58
N GLY A 107 11.82 21.18 -16.45
CA GLY A 107 11.35 22.56 -16.54
C GLY A 107 10.63 23.11 -15.29
N THR A 108 10.61 22.38 -14.17
CA THR A 108 10.07 22.86 -12.88
C THR A 108 11.17 23.15 -11.86
N ASP A 109 10.93 24.13 -10.97
CA ASP A 109 11.83 24.42 -9.86
C ASP A 109 11.68 23.37 -8.75
N VAL A 110 12.77 22.64 -8.45
CA VAL A 110 12.78 21.58 -7.44
C VAL A 110 13.72 21.94 -6.29
N ILE A 111 13.19 21.93 -5.07
CA ILE A 111 13.97 22.17 -3.84
C ILE A 111 13.94 20.90 -2.97
N LEU A 112 15.08 20.24 -2.82
CA LEU A 112 15.26 19.07 -1.95
C LEU A 112 15.74 19.47 -0.55
N ASN A 113 15.65 18.53 0.40
CA ASN A 113 16.07 18.74 1.80
C ASN A 113 15.41 19.96 2.46
N CYS A 114 14.15 20.22 2.10
CA CYS A 114 13.40 21.39 2.55
C CYS A 114 12.13 20.96 3.28
N ASP A 115 12.05 21.28 4.56
CA ASP A 115 10.86 21.08 5.38
C ASP A 115 9.88 22.24 5.15
N PHE A 116 8.70 21.93 4.62
CA PHE A 116 7.63 22.90 4.32
C PHE A 116 7.24 23.70 5.57
N PHE A 117 7.08 23.05 6.73
CA PHE A 117 6.63 23.69 7.95
C PHE A 117 7.64 24.68 8.52
N LYS A 118 8.93 24.48 8.24
CA LYS A 118 10.00 25.39 8.68
C LYS A 118 10.17 26.59 7.75
N LYS A 119 10.01 26.40 6.43
CA LYS A 119 10.41 27.41 5.43
C LYS A 119 9.23 28.09 4.73
N TYR A 120 8.14 27.36 4.51
CA TYR A 120 7.04 27.76 3.63
C TYR A 120 5.65 27.62 4.29
N ARG A 121 5.57 27.50 5.62
CA ARG A 121 4.30 27.41 6.35
C ARG A 121 3.31 28.51 5.98
N ASP A 122 3.82 29.73 5.79
CA ASP A 122 3.10 30.86 5.22
C ASP A 122 3.34 30.95 3.72
N PHE A 123 2.84 29.95 2.98
CA PHE A 123 3.10 29.79 1.54
C PHE A 123 2.58 30.96 0.71
N LYS A 124 1.63 31.74 1.24
CA LYS A 124 1.05 32.92 0.58
C LYS A 124 2.07 34.03 0.33
N LYS A 125 3.22 33.99 0.99
CA LYS A 125 4.36 34.86 0.68
C LYS A 125 5.08 34.48 -0.61
N THR A 126 4.85 33.28 -1.13
CA THR A 126 5.62 32.68 -2.24
C THR A 126 4.76 32.13 -3.36
N ALA A 127 3.50 31.79 -3.11
CA ALA A 127 2.58 31.21 -4.08
C ALA A 127 1.13 31.55 -3.76
N ASP A 128 0.28 31.65 -4.80
CA ASP A 128 -1.15 31.91 -4.65
C ASP A 128 -1.92 30.67 -4.15
N LYS A 129 -1.46 29.47 -4.53
CA LYS A 129 -2.06 28.19 -4.13
C LYS A 129 -1.00 27.19 -3.67
N LEU A 130 -1.41 26.29 -2.79
CA LEU A 130 -0.60 25.18 -2.28
C LEU A 130 -1.21 23.84 -2.71
N ILE A 131 -0.39 22.95 -3.25
CA ILE A 131 -0.71 21.52 -3.33
C ILE A 131 0.05 20.82 -2.22
N TYR A 132 -0.67 20.29 -1.23
CA TYR A 132 -0.08 19.61 -0.08
C TYR A 132 -0.35 18.11 -0.16
N THR A 133 0.72 17.31 -0.21
CA THR A 133 0.65 15.84 -0.33
C THR A 133 1.23 15.10 0.88
N GLY A 134 1.62 15.84 1.92
CA GLY A 134 2.08 15.31 3.21
C GLY A 134 0.93 14.89 4.12
N MET A 135 1.23 14.57 5.39
CA MET A 135 0.22 14.13 6.36
C MET A 135 -0.75 15.27 6.71
N ILE A 136 -2.06 15.03 6.54
CA ILE A 136 -3.10 16.06 6.75
C ILE A 136 -3.19 16.50 8.22
N ASP A 137 -3.01 15.59 9.16
CA ASP A 137 -3.01 15.88 10.59
C ASP A 137 -1.81 16.75 10.97
N GLU A 138 -0.62 16.47 10.41
CA GLU A 138 0.56 17.33 10.55
C GLU A 138 0.33 18.73 9.99
N TYR A 139 -0.36 18.85 8.85
CA TYR A 139 -0.73 20.16 8.30
C TYR A 139 -1.50 21.02 9.30
N PHE A 140 -2.31 20.41 10.16
CA PHE A 140 -3.08 21.10 11.19
C PHE A 140 -2.44 21.02 12.59
N ASP A 141 -1.12 20.85 12.66
CA ASP A 141 -0.33 20.79 13.90
C ASP A 141 -0.86 19.73 14.88
N TYR A 142 -1.42 18.64 14.35
CA TYR A 142 -2.03 17.54 15.08
C TYR A 142 -3.13 17.96 16.07
N LYS A 143 -3.80 19.10 15.84
CA LYS A 143 -4.73 19.70 16.81
C LYS A 143 -5.95 18.86 17.18
N LEU A 144 -6.29 17.85 16.38
CA LEU A 144 -7.36 16.87 16.67
C LEU A 144 -6.81 15.51 17.13
N GLY A 145 -5.48 15.36 17.22
CA GLY A 145 -4.78 14.10 17.49
C GLY A 145 -4.09 13.53 16.25
N HIS A 146 -3.34 12.45 16.43
CA HIS A 146 -2.58 11.81 15.35
C HIS A 146 -3.44 10.76 14.62
N LEU A 147 -3.41 10.81 13.30
CA LEU A 147 -3.87 9.70 12.47
C LEU A 147 -2.87 8.56 12.58
N GLU A 148 -3.35 7.33 12.73
CA GLU A 148 -2.48 6.18 12.88
C GLU A 148 -2.03 5.64 11.53
N TYR A 149 -0.77 5.21 11.47
CA TYR A 149 -0.19 4.58 10.30
C TYR A 149 0.58 3.31 10.70
N ARG A 150 0.88 2.47 9.72
CA ARG A 150 1.99 1.52 9.79
C ARG A 150 3.21 2.14 9.12
N SER A 151 4.36 1.92 9.72
CA SER A 151 5.65 2.23 9.13
C SER A 151 6.36 0.95 8.71
N LEU A 152 7.45 1.13 7.97
CA LEU A 152 8.31 0.05 7.50
C LEU A 152 9.76 0.41 7.79
N ARG A 153 10.54 -0.60 8.12
CA ARG A 153 12.00 -0.53 8.21
C ARG A 153 12.59 -1.49 7.20
N PHE A 154 13.57 -1.01 6.46
CA PHE A 154 14.21 -1.79 5.40
C PHE A 154 15.66 -2.08 5.77
N GLU A 155 16.06 -3.35 5.67
CA GLU A 155 17.46 -3.75 5.81
C GLU A 155 17.94 -4.28 4.47
N SER A 156 18.90 -3.58 3.87
CA SER A 156 19.45 -3.94 2.55
C SER A 156 20.87 -4.44 2.68
N ARG A 157 21.22 -5.47 1.93
CA ARG A 157 22.57 -6.02 1.86
C ARG A 157 22.92 -6.52 0.46
N VAL A 158 24.22 -6.59 0.20
CA VAL A 158 24.76 -7.17 -1.04
C VAL A 158 25.12 -8.62 -0.78
N GLU A 159 24.60 -9.51 -1.62
CA GLU A 159 24.88 -10.93 -1.59
C GLU A 159 25.93 -11.27 -2.67
N ASN A 160 26.88 -12.13 -2.32
CA ASN A 160 27.93 -12.59 -3.23
C ASN A 160 27.45 -13.76 -4.11
N THR A 161 26.25 -13.62 -4.68
CA THR A 161 25.64 -14.53 -5.66
C THR A 161 24.94 -13.69 -6.72
N ASP A 162 24.82 -14.22 -7.93
CA ASP A 162 24.07 -13.55 -9.00
C ASP A 162 22.56 -13.71 -8.82
N ASN A 163 22.11 -14.70 -8.07
CA ASN A 163 20.70 -14.98 -7.84
C ASN A 163 20.51 -15.53 -6.41
N TYR A 164 19.76 -14.81 -5.58
CA TYR A 164 19.54 -15.18 -4.18
C TYR A 164 18.24 -15.99 -3.99
N GLN A 165 17.13 -15.53 -4.57
CA GLN A 165 15.80 -16.15 -4.41
C GLN A 165 15.05 -16.42 -5.72
N GLY A 166 15.55 -15.95 -6.87
CA GLY A 166 15.05 -16.30 -8.20
C GLY A 166 13.75 -15.60 -8.62
N VAL A 167 13.29 -14.64 -7.83
CA VAL A 167 12.10 -13.82 -8.09
C VAL A 167 12.22 -12.48 -7.36
N ALA A 168 11.57 -11.44 -7.89
CA ALA A 168 11.69 -10.09 -7.32
C ALA A 168 11.21 -9.99 -5.87
N VAL A 169 10.13 -10.71 -5.50
CA VAL A 169 9.55 -10.65 -4.15
C VAL A 169 9.16 -12.04 -3.67
N VAL A 170 9.58 -12.40 -2.46
CA VAL A 170 9.10 -13.58 -1.72
C VAL A 170 8.47 -13.12 -0.42
N ASN A 171 7.21 -13.51 -0.19
CA ASN A 171 6.52 -13.27 1.08
C ASN A 171 6.81 -14.41 2.06
N TYR A 172 7.09 -14.06 3.31
CA TYR A 172 7.30 -15.00 4.41
C TYR A 172 6.10 -14.92 5.35
N THR A 173 5.22 -15.92 5.30
CA THR A 173 3.91 -15.86 5.96
C THR A 173 3.92 -16.36 7.40
N GLY A 174 4.96 -17.08 7.81
CA GLY A 174 5.12 -17.57 9.18
C GLY A 174 5.59 -16.49 10.15
N VAL A 175 5.14 -16.58 11.40
CA VAL A 175 5.45 -15.63 12.48
C VAL A 175 6.88 -15.78 13.02
N GLU A 176 7.52 -16.93 12.76
CA GLU A 176 8.90 -17.23 13.12
C GLU A 176 9.93 -16.38 12.36
N VAL A 177 9.54 -15.80 11.23
CA VAL A 177 10.39 -14.90 10.44
C VAL A 177 9.94 -13.45 10.71
N PRO A 178 10.83 -12.57 11.21
CA PRO A 178 10.45 -11.23 11.66
C PRO A 178 10.09 -10.26 10.52
N TYR A 179 10.65 -10.44 9.33
CA TYR A 179 10.29 -9.65 8.14
C TYR A 179 9.07 -10.25 7.41
N THR A 180 8.32 -9.41 6.71
CA THR A 180 7.13 -9.83 5.93
C THR A 180 7.50 -10.35 4.55
N ARG A 181 8.53 -9.75 3.93
CA ARG A 181 9.01 -10.12 2.60
C ARG A 181 10.48 -9.79 2.41
N MET A 182 11.05 -10.48 1.43
CA MET A 182 12.38 -10.19 0.90
C MET A 182 12.26 -9.79 -0.57
N ILE A 183 12.95 -8.71 -0.92
CA ILE A 183 12.97 -8.11 -2.25
C ILE A 183 14.35 -8.32 -2.85
N GLU A 184 14.43 -8.99 -4.00
CA GLU A 184 15.65 -9.10 -4.79
C GLU A 184 15.54 -8.18 -6.02
N HIS A 185 16.09 -6.98 -5.91
CA HIS A 185 15.79 -5.85 -6.79
C HIS A 185 16.09 -6.10 -8.25
N LYS A 186 17.14 -6.86 -8.55
CA LYS A 186 17.60 -7.08 -9.92
C LYS A 186 16.54 -7.72 -10.82
N HIS A 187 15.60 -8.47 -10.24
CA HIS A 187 14.56 -9.17 -10.99
C HIS A 187 13.44 -8.25 -11.48
N PHE A 188 13.36 -6.99 -11.02
CA PHE A 188 12.41 -6.01 -11.56
C PHE A 188 12.77 -5.52 -12.98
N GLU A 189 14.06 -5.48 -13.31
CA GLU A 189 14.57 -5.06 -14.62
C GLU A 189 15.51 -6.11 -15.25
N PHE A 190 15.37 -7.37 -14.84
CA PHE A 190 16.11 -8.52 -15.38
C PHE A 190 17.64 -8.34 -15.44
N GLY A 191 18.23 -7.76 -14.39
CA GLY A 191 19.67 -7.47 -14.31
C GLY A 191 20.56 -8.74 -14.29
N THR A 192 21.75 -8.64 -14.89
CA THR A 192 22.71 -9.76 -15.07
C THR A 192 24.00 -9.60 -14.26
N GLN A 193 24.00 -8.75 -13.23
CA GLN A 193 25.18 -8.47 -12.41
C GLN A 193 25.64 -9.72 -11.63
N PRO A 194 26.94 -9.92 -11.36
CA PRO A 194 27.45 -11.11 -10.66
C PRO A 194 27.13 -11.14 -9.16
N LYS A 195 26.63 -10.02 -8.62
CA LYS A 195 26.13 -9.89 -7.24
C LYS A 195 24.69 -9.41 -7.28
N THR A 196 23.99 -9.56 -6.17
CA THR A 196 22.60 -9.13 -6.04
C THR A 196 22.39 -8.30 -4.77
N VAL A 197 21.38 -7.43 -4.80
CA VAL A 197 20.95 -6.65 -3.63
C VAL A 197 19.63 -7.25 -3.17
N VAL A 198 19.59 -7.62 -1.90
CA VAL A 198 18.37 -8.07 -1.24
C VAL A 198 17.97 -7.10 -0.14
N THR A 199 16.68 -6.90 0.02
CA THR A 199 16.10 -6.07 1.09
C THR A 199 15.06 -6.83 1.84
N GLU A 200 15.19 -6.86 3.17
CA GLU A 200 14.17 -7.37 4.08
C GLU A 200 13.28 -6.22 4.55
N GLU A 201 11.96 -6.44 4.54
CA GLU A 201 10.97 -5.48 4.99
C GLU A 201 10.40 -5.87 6.36
N TYR A 202 10.56 -4.98 7.34
CA TYR A 202 10.07 -5.16 8.70
C TYR A 202 8.91 -4.19 8.97
N PRO A 203 7.71 -4.69 9.28
CA PRO A 203 6.61 -3.84 9.67
C PRO A 203 6.83 -3.29 11.08
N CYS A 204 6.48 -2.03 11.30
CA CYS A 204 6.53 -1.42 12.63
C CYS A 204 5.36 -0.46 12.87
N VAL A 205 5.07 -0.23 14.15
CA VAL A 205 4.12 0.80 14.57
C VAL A 205 4.72 2.15 14.23
N TRP A 206 3.97 2.99 13.51
CA TRP A 206 4.40 4.36 13.24
C TRP A 206 4.40 5.20 14.52
N GLN A 207 5.38 6.09 14.63
CA GLN A 207 5.46 7.12 15.67
C GLN A 207 5.80 8.46 15.02
N PRO A 208 5.48 9.60 15.67
CA PRO A 208 5.88 10.91 15.18
C PRO A 208 7.38 10.97 14.85
N GLY A 209 7.71 11.48 13.66
CA GLY A 209 9.08 11.52 13.14
C GLY A 209 9.50 10.31 12.31
N MET A 210 8.64 9.28 12.17
CA MET A 210 8.84 8.17 11.24
C MET A 210 8.10 8.38 9.93
N ASP A 211 8.56 7.70 8.87
CA ASP A 211 7.86 7.68 7.58
C ASP A 211 6.52 6.92 7.70
N ALA A 212 5.43 7.57 7.30
CA ALA A 212 4.10 6.97 7.24
C ALA A 212 3.91 6.22 5.91
N TYR A 213 3.73 4.89 5.96
CA TYR A 213 3.59 4.07 4.74
C TYR A 213 2.14 3.67 4.45
N TYR A 214 1.42 3.15 5.44
CA TYR A 214 0.06 2.62 5.29
C TYR A 214 -0.91 3.27 6.28
N PRO A 215 -2.00 3.91 5.84
CA PRO A 215 -3.04 4.39 6.75
C PRO A 215 -3.79 3.23 7.40
N ILE A 216 -4.12 3.36 8.69
CA ILE A 216 -4.95 2.38 9.42
C ILE A 216 -6.43 2.77 9.29
N ASN A 217 -7.13 2.17 8.34
CA ASN A 217 -8.53 2.53 8.02
C ASN A 217 -9.56 1.83 8.93
N ASP A 218 -9.46 2.05 10.24
CA ASP A 218 -10.47 1.63 11.22
C ASP A 218 -11.48 2.74 11.55
N GLU A 219 -12.52 2.43 12.32
CA GLU A 219 -13.58 3.39 12.66
C GLU A 219 -13.06 4.65 13.36
N LYS A 220 -12.13 4.47 14.30
CA LYS A 220 -11.48 5.56 15.05
C LYS A 220 -10.76 6.52 14.10
N ASN A 221 -9.88 6.00 13.26
CA ASN A 221 -9.07 6.81 12.36
C ASN A 221 -9.91 7.44 11.24
N ASN A 222 -10.90 6.73 10.70
CA ASN A 222 -11.81 7.28 9.69
C ASN A 222 -12.64 8.45 10.23
N LYS A 223 -13.09 8.36 11.49
CA LYS A 223 -13.79 9.46 12.16
C LYS A 223 -12.86 10.67 12.33
N LEU A 224 -11.65 10.45 12.84
CA LEU A 224 -10.66 11.52 13.01
C LEU A 224 -10.28 12.18 11.67
N TYR A 225 -10.06 11.39 10.62
CA TYR A 225 -9.77 11.91 9.29
C TYR A 225 -10.91 12.76 8.76
N SER A 226 -12.17 12.36 8.99
CA SER A 226 -13.34 13.14 8.56
C SER A 226 -13.37 14.54 9.20
N GLU A 227 -12.92 14.66 10.45
CA GLU A 227 -12.80 15.95 11.13
C GLU A 227 -11.67 16.81 10.53
N TYR A 228 -10.53 16.20 10.18
CA TYR A 228 -9.47 16.88 9.44
C TYR A 228 -9.89 17.30 8.02
N GLU A 229 -10.67 16.48 7.33
CA GLU A 229 -11.19 16.79 6.00
C GLU A 229 -12.11 18.02 6.03
N ILE A 230 -12.91 18.18 7.09
CA ILE A 230 -13.72 19.39 7.30
C ILE A 230 -12.83 20.63 7.45
N LEU A 231 -11.71 20.53 8.14
CA LEU A 231 -10.75 21.63 8.27
C LEU A 231 -10.09 21.95 6.93
N ALA A 232 -9.65 20.94 6.19
CA ALA A 232 -9.07 21.09 4.86
C ALA A 232 -10.01 21.79 3.87
N ARG A 233 -11.32 21.51 3.92
CA ARG A 233 -12.32 22.19 3.08
C ARG A 233 -12.42 23.70 3.34
N ASN A 234 -11.98 24.19 4.50
CA ASN A 234 -11.95 25.63 4.79
C ASN A 234 -10.68 26.33 4.29
N GLU A 235 -9.65 25.58 3.87
CA GLU A 235 -8.41 26.10 3.30
C GLU A 235 -8.58 26.34 1.79
N LYS A 236 -9.15 27.49 1.42
CA LYS A 236 -9.54 27.78 0.02
C LYS A 236 -8.38 27.77 -0.98
N ASP A 237 -7.17 28.08 -0.52
CA ASP A 237 -5.98 28.20 -1.36
C ASP A 237 -5.06 26.98 -1.22
N ALA A 238 -5.49 25.93 -0.51
CA ALA A 238 -4.73 24.70 -0.34
C ALA A 238 -5.52 23.48 -0.83
N ILE A 239 -4.88 22.69 -1.67
CA ILE A 239 -5.40 21.44 -2.23
C ILE A 239 -4.67 20.29 -1.56
N PHE A 240 -5.43 19.42 -0.90
CA PHE A 240 -4.91 18.21 -0.26
C PHE A 240 -5.02 17.03 -1.22
N GLY A 241 -3.91 16.31 -1.42
CA GLY A 241 -3.83 15.22 -2.38
C GLY A 241 -2.92 14.08 -1.94
N GLY A 242 -2.87 13.04 -2.77
CA GLY A 242 -1.99 11.90 -2.55
C GLY A 242 -2.40 11.00 -1.38
N ARG A 243 -1.54 10.02 -1.09
CA ARG A 243 -1.79 9.02 -0.05
C ARG A 243 -1.97 9.63 1.34
N LEU A 244 -1.08 10.55 1.72
CA LEU A 244 -1.03 11.11 3.07
C LEU A 244 -2.03 12.26 3.25
N GLY A 245 -2.16 13.14 2.26
CA GLY A 245 -3.08 14.27 2.32
C GLY A 245 -4.55 13.83 2.31
N CYS A 246 -4.86 12.70 1.66
CA CYS A 246 -6.21 12.13 1.63
C CYS A 246 -6.40 10.92 2.58
N TYR A 247 -5.41 10.61 3.42
CA TYR A 247 -5.39 9.45 4.33
C TYR A 247 -5.91 8.15 3.68
N LYS A 248 -5.43 7.83 2.48
CA LYS A 248 -5.98 6.75 1.65
C LYS A 248 -4.90 5.92 1.00
N TYR A 249 -5.06 4.60 1.07
CA TYR A 249 -4.13 3.68 0.44
C TYR A 249 -4.32 3.67 -1.09
N TYR A 250 -3.44 4.36 -1.79
CA TYR A 250 -3.38 4.43 -3.25
C TYR A 250 -2.21 3.61 -3.82
N ASP A 251 -2.51 2.83 -4.86
CA ASP A 251 -1.53 2.36 -5.83
C ASP A 251 -1.12 3.53 -6.76
N MET A 252 0.00 3.37 -7.47
CA MET A 252 0.58 4.45 -8.29
C MET A 252 -0.36 4.94 -9.40
N ASP A 253 -1.03 4.03 -10.10
CA ASP A 253 -1.98 4.37 -11.17
C ASP A 253 -3.19 5.18 -10.64
N LYS A 254 -3.66 4.83 -9.45
CA LYS A 254 -4.78 5.51 -8.80
C LYS A 254 -4.40 6.92 -8.37
N VAL A 255 -3.24 7.11 -7.74
CA VAL A 255 -2.81 8.47 -7.35
C VAL A 255 -2.53 9.34 -8.58
N ILE A 256 -1.96 8.77 -9.66
CA ILE A 256 -1.80 9.51 -10.92
C ILE A 256 -3.16 9.95 -11.48
N ARG A 257 -4.15 9.04 -11.51
CA ARG A 257 -5.51 9.37 -11.96
C ARG A 257 -6.14 10.47 -11.11
N GLU A 258 -6.05 10.37 -9.78
CA GLU A 258 -6.60 11.38 -8.86
C GLU A 258 -5.92 12.74 -9.05
N SER A 259 -4.61 12.77 -9.26
CA SER A 259 -3.87 13.99 -9.59
C SER A 259 -4.33 14.61 -10.92
N MET A 260 -4.55 13.79 -11.95
CA MET A 260 -5.06 14.26 -13.25
C MET A 260 -6.48 14.82 -13.12
N ASN A 261 -7.38 14.11 -12.43
CA ASN A 261 -8.74 14.58 -12.17
C ASN A 261 -8.74 15.91 -11.42
N ARG A 262 -7.89 16.05 -10.39
CA ARG A 262 -7.79 17.29 -9.62
C ARG A 262 -7.22 18.44 -10.45
N ALA A 263 -6.24 18.18 -11.30
CA ALA A 263 -5.74 19.19 -12.24
C ALA A 263 -6.85 19.63 -13.21
N GLU A 264 -7.62 18.68 -13.76
CA GLU A 264 -8.76 19.00 -14.62
C GLU A 264 -9.81 19.85 -13.89
N GLU A 265 -10.21 19.48 -12.67
CA GLU A 265 -11.15 20.26 -11.84
C GLU A 265 -10.69 21.70 -11.62
N GLU A 266 -9.40 21.86 -11.31
CA GLU A 266 -8.76 23.14 -11.01
C GLU A 266 -8.70 24.04 -12.26
N PHE A 267 -8.22 23.52 -13.40
CA PHE A 267 -8.09 24.30 -14.63
C PHE A 267 -9.41 24.47 -15.39
N SER A 268 -10.42 23.62 -15.15
CA SER A 268 -11.73 23.74 -15.80
C SER A 268 -12.54 24.95 -15.30
N CYS A 269 -12.34 25.37 -14.05
CA CYS A 269 -13.06 26.50 -13.48
C CYS A 269 -12.68 27.84 -14.13
N ASP A 270 -11.45 27.98 -14.62
CA ASP A 270 -10.97 29.23 -15.25
C ASP A 270 -11.57 29.45 -16.64
N SER A 271 -11.99 28.39 -17.33
CA SER A 271 -12.57 28.47 -18.69
C SER A 271 -13.98 29.07 -18.76
N LYS A 272 -14.67 29.24 -17.62
CA LYS A 272 -16.03 29.83 -17.58
C LYS A 272 -16.05 31.32 -17.29
N THR A 273 -14.88 31.96 -17.18
CA THR A 273 -14.74 33.37 -16.81
C THR A 273 -13.93 34.18 -17.83
N GLN A 274 -13.77 33.67 -19.06
CA GLN A 274 -13.31 34.43 -20.23
C GLN A 274 -14.42 34.55 -21.27
#